data_AF-A0A928L8R1-F1
#
_entry.id   AF-A0A928L8R1-F1
#
_cell.length_a   1.000
_cell.length_b   1.000
_cell.length_c   1.000
_cell.angle_alpha   90.00
_cell.angle_beta   90.00
_cell.angle_gamma   90.00
#
_symmetry.space_group_name_H-M   'P 1'
#
loop_
_entity.id
_entity.type
_entity.pdbx_description
1 polymer ?
#
loop_
_entity_poly.entity_id
_entity_poly.type
_entity_poly.pdbx_seq_one_letter_code
_entity_poly.pdbx_strand_id
1 'polypeptide(L)'
;MEFLEQLRQEAKIHSEQEIDFKSRRFQYGRDLARTYIEMMQHEARLLVRCGRYTRMGSRIAINGFCRLIPRDFDVPVTQMQRKQSFWNGKWSEQYTLTQGNDLFEAFLTGLAEFGRQEHITCGALHAQVRQKDGTLVLRPVPLTITQPSTLDAIGFPFEILLDIGDPKIASDRIFSAESP
;
A
#
# COMPACT_ATOMS: atom_id res chain seq x y z
N MET A 1 -3.06 -52.59 5.47
CA MET A 1 -3.89 -51.55 6.11
C MET A 1 -3.05 -50.34 6.54
N GLU A 2 -1.81 -50.54 6.97
CA GLU A 2 -0.91 -49.48 7.46
C GLU A 2 -0.60 -48.34 6.45
N PHE A 3 -0.49 -48.64 5.15
CA PHE A 3 -0.17 -47.63 4.13
C PHE A 3 -1.28 -46.58 3.92
N LEU A 4 -2.55 -46.99 4.01
CA LEU A 4 -3.69 -46.06 3.88
C LEU A 4 -3.86 -45.18 5.13
N GLU A 5 -3.49 -45.69 6.30
CA GLU A 5 -3.48 -44.92 7.54
C GLU A 5 -2.30 -43.93 7.58
N GLN A 6 -1.12 -44.32 7.09
CA GLN A 6 0.01 -43.43 6.88
C GLN A 6 -0.33 -42.28 5.92
N LEU A 7 -0.93 -42.56 4.75
CA LEU A 7 -1.37 -41.53 3.81
C LEU A 7 -2.40 -40.56 4.40
N ARG A 8 -3.31 -41.06 5.24
CA ARG A 8 -4.30 -40.21 5.94
C ARG A 8 -3.67 -39.35 7.02
N GLN A 9 -2.71 -39.88 7.79
CA GLN A 9 -1.97 -39.10 8.78
C GLN A 9 -1.08 -38.05 8.11
N GLU A 10 -0.39 -38.39 7.03
CA GLU A 10 0.45 -37.47 6.27
C GLU A 10 -0.39 -36.35 5.64
N ALA A 11 -1.54 -36.67 5.04
CA ALA A 11 -2.49 -35.68 4.54
C ALA A 11 -3.01 -34.74 5.64
N LYS A 12 -3.27 -35.28 6.85
CA LYS A 12 -3.70 -34.47 8.00
C LYS A 12 -2.59 -33.53 8.48
N ILE A 13 -1.37 -34.02 8.63
CA ILE A 13 -0.20 -33.22 9.02
C ILE A 13 0.03 -32.10 8.01
N HIS A 14 -0.03 -32.40 6.71
CA HIS A 14 0.08 -31.38 5.67
C HIS A 14 -1.03 -30.33 5.75
N SER A 15 -2.27 -30.73 6.01
CA SER A 15 -3.39 -29.79 6.16
C SER A 15 -3.23 -28.88 7.38
N GLU A 16 -2.76 -29.40 8.51
CA GLU A 16 -2.53 -28.63 9.73
C GLU A 16 -1.37 -27.64 9.56
N GLN A 17 -0.29 -28.07 8.89
CA GLN A 17 0.83 -27.20 8.54
C GLN A 17 0.40 -26.08 7.58
N GLU A 18 -0.45 -26.37 6.60
CA GLU A 18 -0.96 -25.38 5.66
C GLU A 18 -1.86 -24.34 6.37
N ILE A 19 -2.69 -24.78 7.33
CA ILE A 19 -3.52 -23.88 8.16
C ILE A 19 -2.66 -22.96 9.02
N ASP A 20 -1.64 -23.49 9.71
CA ASP A 20 -0.72 -22.69 10.54
C ASP A 20 0.05 -21.68 9.67
N PHE A 21 0.52 -22.11 8.50
CA PHE A 21 1.21 -21.23 7.57
C PHE A 21 0.33 -20.08 7.07
N LYS A 22 -0.91 -20.36 6.65
CA LYS A 22 -1.89 -19.34 6.24
C LYS A 22 -2.23 -18.39 7.38
N SER A 23 -2.39 -18.91 8.61
CA SER A 23 -2.63 -18.10 9.80
C SER A 23 -1.47 -17.13 10.10
N ARG A 24 -0.22 -17.61 10.03
CA ARG A 24 0.98 -16.78 10.23
C ARG A 24 1.11 -15.70 9.16
N ARG A 25 0.88 -16.03 7.89
CA ARG A 25 0.88 -15.05 6.79
C ARG A 25 -0.21 -14.00 6.97
N PHE A 26 -1.39 -14.41 7.42
CA PHE A 26 -2.47 -13.49 7.72
C PHE A 26 -2.08 -12.50 8.83
N GLN A 27 -1.53 -13.00 9.94
CA GLN A 27 -1.06 -12.15 11.03
C GLN A 27 0.05 -11.20 10.57
N TYR A 28 1.04 -11.71 9.84
CA TYR A 28 2.14 -10.89 9.32
C TYR A 28 1.63 -9.79 8.36
N GLY A 29 0.67 -10.11 7.48
CA GLY A 29 0.03 -9.13 6.61
C GLY A 29 -0.67 -8.02 7.39
N ARG A 30 -1.33 -8.35 8.50
CA ARG A 30 -1.93 -7.35 9.40
C ARG A 30 -0.87 -6.51 10.12
N ASP A 31 0.22 -7.10 10.57
CA ASP A 31 1.30 -6.36 11.23
C ASP A 31 1.98 -5.38 10.26
N LEU A 32 2.18 -5.79 9.01
CA LEU A 32 2.59 -4.89 7.93
C LEU A 32 1.57 -3.76 7.72
N ALA A 33 0.28 -4.09 7.63
CA ALA A 33 -0.74 -3.06 7.45
C ALA A 33 -0.72 -2.00 8.55
N ARG A 34 -0.50 -2.40 9.81
CA ARG A 34 -0.34 -1.46 10.93
C ARG A 34 0.87 -0.53 10.73
N THR A 35 2.00 -1.09 10.31
CA THR A 35 3.21 -0.32 9.99
C THR A 35 2.92 0.74 8.92
N TYR A 36 2.15 0.37 7.88
CA TYR A 36 1.79 1.31 6.82
C TYR A 36 0.85 2.42 7.28
N ILE A 37 -0.08 2.13 8.20
CA ILE A 37 -0.92 3.14 8.82
C ILE A 37 -0.07 4.14 9.64
N GLU A 38 0.90 3.65 10.40
CA GLU A 38 1.83 4.52 11.14
C GLU A 38 2.67 5.40 10.20
N MET A 39 3.12 4.84 9.08
CA MET A 39 3.81 5.59 8.02
C MET A 39 2.91 6.66 7.39
N MET A 40 1.64 6.33 7.08
CA MET A 40 0.67 7.30 6.54
C MET A 40 0.44 8.45 7.51
N GLN A 41 0.28 8.14 8.79
CA GLN A 41 0.16 9.17 9.83
C GLN A 41 1.42 10.03 9.90
N HIS A 42 2.62 9.43 9.88
CA HIS A 42 3.87 10.17 9.89
C HIS A 42 3.99 11.11 8.67
N GLU A 43 3.70 10.62 7.47
CA GLU A 43 3.70 11.42 6.25
C GLU A 43 2.68 12.57 6.34
N ALA A 44 1.48 12.31 6.87
CA ALA A 44 0.47 13.34 7.09
C ALA A 44 0.98 14.45 8.03
N ARG A 45 1.73 14.10 9.09
CA ARG A 45 2.37 15.10 9.97
C ARG A 45 3.35 15.98 9.22
N LEU A 46 4.19 15.39 8.38
CA LEU A 46 5.16 16.13 7.58
C LEU A 46 4.45 17.08 6.61
N LEU A 47 3.43 16.59 5.90
CA LEU A 47 2.63 17.40 4.97
C LEU A 47 2.00 18.60 5.67
N VAL A 48 1.42 18.38 6.85
CA VAL A 48 0.82 19.42 7.68
C VAL A 48 1.86 20.46 8.13
N ARG A 49 3.02 20.03 8.64
CA ARG A 49 4.11 20.93 9.04
C ARG A 49 4.62 21.77 7.87
N CYS A 50 4.59 21.22 6.66
CA CYS A 50 4.94 21.93 5.43
C CYS A 50 3.80 22.80 4.86
N GLY A 51 2.65 22.90 5.53
CA GLY A 51 1.49 23.66 5.04
C GLY A 51 0.78 23.02 3.84
N ARG A 52 1.05 21.75 3.54
CA ARG A 52 0.48 21.01 2.40
C ARG A 52 -0.80 20.28 2.82
N TYR A 53 -1.88 21.03 2.95
CA TYR A 53 -3.22 20.51 3.23
C TYR A 53 -4.28 21.39 2.58
N THR A 54 -5.49 20.84 2.41
CA THR A 54 -6.62 21.58 1.86
C THR A 54 -7.61 21.89 2.98
N ARG A 55 -7.88 23.18 3.20
CA ARG A 55 -8.93 23.59 4.14
C ARG A 55 -10.30 23.52 3.48
N MET A 56 -11.21 22.75 4.07
CA MET A 56 -12.59 22.56 3.61
C MET A 56 -13.54 23.05 4.70
N GLY A 57 -13.71 24.37 4.81
CA GLY A 57 -14.56 25.00 5.83
C GLY A 57 -14.03 24.76 7.26
N SER A 58 -14.75 23.95 8.03
CA SER A 58 -14.40 23.53 9.40
C SER A 58 -13.46 22.32 9.45
N ARG A 59 -13.05 21.78 8.28
CA ARG A 59 -12.19 20.60 8.17
C ARG A 59 -10.89 20.91 7.44
N ILE A 60 -9.91 20.06 7.67
CA ILE A 60 -8.64 19.99 6.95
C ILE A 60 -8.54 18.60 6.32
N ALA A 61 -8.31 18.57 5.01
CA ALA A 61 -8.01 17.36 4.26
C ALA A 61 -6.50 17.28 4.00
N ILE A 62 -5.89 16.19 4.45
CA ILE A 62 -4.48 15.88 4.20
C ILE A 62 -4.44 14.74 3.20
N ASN A 63 -3.95 15.03 1.99
CA ASN A 63 -3.83 14.07 0.92
C ASN A 63 -2.37 13.68 0.75
N GLY A 64 -2.09 12.39 0.82
CA GLY A 64 -0.74 11.85 0.72
C GLY A 64 -0.65 10.59 -0.12
N PHE A 65 0.56 10.06 -0.22
CA PHE A 65 0.83 8.81 -0.92
C PHE A 65 1.84 7.97 -0.11
N CYS A 66 1.42 6.80 0.32
CA CYS A 66 2.27 5.86 1.04
C CYS A 66 2.87 4.85 0.05
N ARG A 67 4.20 4.88 -0.09
CA ARG A 67 4.94 4.01 -1.00
C ARG A 67 5.00 2.59 -0.42
N LEU A 68 4.69 1.59 -1.25
CA LEU A 68 4.99 0.20 -0.94
C LEU A 68 6.51 -0.01 -0.98
N ILE A 69 7.01 -0.67 0.05
CA ILE A 69 8.39 -1.13 0.14
C ILE A 69 8.41 -2.57 -0.39
N PRO A 70 9.07 -2.83 -1.54
CA PRO A 70 9.00 -4.15 -2.17
C PRO A 70 9.52 -5.30 -1.30
N ARG A 71 10.43 -5.02 -0.36
CA ARG A 71 11.04 -6.02 0.54
C ARG A 71 10.10 -6.54 1.62
N ASP A 72 8.96 -5.90 1.83
CA ASP A 72 7.98 -6.29 2.85
C ASP A 72 7.18 -7.53 2.41
N PHE A 73 7.23 -7.88 1.12
CA PHE A 73 6.46 -8.98 0.53
C PHE A 73 7.38 -10.08 0.00
N ASP A 74 7.04 -11.33 0.26
CA ASP A 74 7.77 -12.52 -0.22
C ASP A 74 7.82 -12.60 -1.75
N VAL A 75 6.78 -12.10 -2.42
CA VAL A 75 6.67 -12.03 -3.88
C VAL A 75 6.32 -10.60 -4.30
N PRO A 76 6.83 -10.11 -5.45
CA PRO A 76 6.51 -8.78 -5.93
C PRO A 76 4.99 -8.58 -6.04
N VAL A 77 4.49 -7.46 -5.53
CA VAL A 77 3.05 -7.10 -5.61
C VAL A 77 2.61 -6.89 -7.06
N THR A 78 3.52 -6.44 -7.91
CA THR A 78 3.27 -6.22 -9.33
C THR A 78 4.29 -6.94 -10.20
N GLN A 79 3.84 -7.45 -11.34
CA GLN A 79 4.67 -7.96 -12.42
C GLN A 79 4.88 -6.87 -13.48
N MET A 80 6.09 -6.78 -14.02
CA MET A 80 6.44 -5.84 -15.09
C MET A 80 6.75 -6.62 -16.37
N GLN A 81 6.06 -6.28 -17.46
CA GLN A 81 6.38 -6.75 -18.81
C GLN A 81 6.80 -5.56 -19.67
N ARG A 82 7.93 -5.69 -20.37
CA ARG A 82 8.43 -4.63 -21.26
C ARG A 82 8.27 -5.05 -22.72
N LYS A 83 7.68 -4.17 -23.53
CA LYS A 83 7.44 -4.39 -24.97
C LYS A 83 7.92 -3.19 -25.78
N GLN A 84 8.60 -3.47 -26.89
CA GLN A 84 8.94 -2.45 -27.88
C GLN A 84 7.89 -2.45 -28.99
N SER A 85 7.37 -1.27 -29.33
CA SER A 85 6.45 -1.13 -30.45
C SER A 85 7.22 -1.11 -31.78
N PHE A 86 6.83 -2.01 -32.69
CA PHE A 86 7.42 -2.12 -34.03
C PHE A 86 7.23 -0.86 -34.87
N TRP A 87 6.12 -0.13 -34.70
CA TRP A 87 5.76 1.00 -35.56
C TRP A 87 6.47 2.31 -35.22
N ASN A 88 6.79 2.53 -33.95
CA ASN A 88 7.35 3.80 -33.48
C ASN A 88 8.66 3.63 -32.68
N GLY A 89 9.16 2.39 -32.56
CA GLY A 89 10.38 2.05 -31.82
C GLY A 89 10.32 2.32 -30.31
N LYS A 90 9.19 2.81 -29.78
CA LYS A 90 9.06 3.21 -28.37
C LYS A 90 8.90 1.99 -27.48
N TRP A 91 9.56 2.06 -26.32
CA TRP A 91 9.37 1.10 -25.25
C TRP A 91 8.14 1.44 -24.41
N SER A 92 7.41 0.39 -24.06
CA SER A 92 6.30 0.42 -23.12
C SER A 92 6.52 -0.60 -22.02
N GLU A 93 6.16 -0.25 -20.80
CA GLU A 93 6.24 -1.08 -19.61
C GLU A 93 4.82 -1.26 -19.08
N GLN A 94 4.37 -2.51 -19.00
CA GLN A 94 3.07 -2.89 -18.50
C GLN A 94 3.23 -3.45 -17.09
N TYR A 95 2.51 -2.88 -16.14
CA TYR A 95 2.48 -3.28 -14.74
C TYR A 95 1.12 -3.89 -14.42
N THR A 96 1.12 -5.13 -13.92
CA THR A 96 -0.08 -5.87 -13.52
C THR A 96 0.08 -6.39 -12.10
N LEU A 97 -1.03 -6.58 -11.38
CA LEU A 97 -1.01 -7.22 -10.06
C LEU A 97 -0.54 -8.68 -10.19
N THR A 98 0.32 -9.11 -9.28
CA THR A 98 0.65 -10.53 -9.11
C THR A 98 -0.54 -11.23 -8.46
N GLN A 99 -1.07 -12.27 -9.10
CA GLN A 99 -2.17 -13.07 -8.54
C GLN A 99 -1.67 -14.08 -7.51
N GLY A 100 -2.53 -14.46 -6.56
CA GLY A 100 -2.24 -15.51 -5.57
C GLY A 100 -1.23 -15.09 -4.50
N ASN A 101 -1.21 -13.81 -4.12
CA ASN A 101 -0.36 -13.31 -3.05
C ASN A 101 -1.18 -13.18 -1.76
N ASP A 102 -1.33 -14.29 -1.04
CA ASP A 102 -2.09 -14.37 0.23
C ASP A 102 -1.63 -13.32 1.26
N LEU A 103 -0.32 -13.03 1.31
CA LEU A 103 0.22 -12.02 2.21
C LEU A 103 -0.27 -10.62 1.84
N PHE A 104 -0.28 -10.29 0.54
CA PHE A 104 -0.77 -9.00 0.07
C PHE A 104 -2.28 -8.86 0.28
N GLU A 105 -3.06 -9.93 0.11
CA GLU A 105 -4.50 -9.93 0.40
C GLU A 105 -4.79 -9.71 1.90
N ALA A 106 -4.04 -10.40 2.77
CA ALA A 106 -4.11 -10.19 4.21
C ALA A 106 -3.73 -8.75 4.59
N PHE A 107 -2.67 -8.22 3.96
CA PHE A 107 -2.26 -6.82 4.11
C PHE A 107 -3.36 -5.85 3.69
N LEU A 108 -3.99 -6.03 2.52
CA LEU A 108 -5.08 -5.16 2.06
C LEU A 108 -6.27 -5.18 3.02
N THR A 109 -6.61 -6.37 3.54
CA THR A 109 -7.68 -6.54 4.53
C THR A 109 -7.35 -5.78 5.82
N GLY A 110 -6.12 -5.96 6.34
CA GLY A 110 -5.64 -5.22 7.50
C GLY A 110 -5.60 -3.71 7.27
N LEU A 111 -5.16 -3.26 6.09
CA LEU A 111 -5.02 -1.86 5.75
C LEU A 111 -6.39 -1.16 5.73
N ALA A 112 -7.40 -1.82 5.17
CA ALA A 112 -8.76 -1.31 5.18
C ALA A 112 -9.36 -1.25 6.60
N GLU A 113 -9.08 -2.25 7.44
CA GLU A 113 -9.56 -2.30 8.82
C GLU A 113 -8.90 -1.21 9.68
N PHE A 114 -7.56 -1.18 9.72
CA PHE A 114 -6.81 -0.21 10.53
C PHE A 114 -6.99 1.21 10.00
N GLY A 115 -7.08 1.40 8.67
CA GLY A 115 -7.41 2.69 8.08
C GLY A 115 -8.75 3.22 8.59
N ARG A 116 -9.79 2.37 8.64
CA ARG A 116 -11.09 2.75 9.20
C ARG A 116 -11.01 3.09 10.69
N GLN A 117 -10.25 2.31 11.48
CA GLN A 117 -10.05 2.55 12.91
C GLN A 117 -9.34 3.88 13.18
N GLU A 118 -8.38 4.24 12.34
CA GLU A 118 -7.59 5.47 12.46
C GLU A 118 -8.16 6.67 11.69
N HIS A 119 -9.35 6.53 11.09
CA HIS A 119 -9.98 7.55 10.24
C HIS A 119 -9.12 7.98 9.03
N ILE A 120 -8.41 7.02 8.44
CA ILE A 120 -7.61 7.19 7.23
C ILE A 120 -8.33 6.49 6.07
N THR A 121 -8.67 7.26 5.04
CA THR A 121 -9.24 6.71 3.82
C THR A 121 -8.11 6.29 2.89
N CYS A 122 -7.86 4.99 2.78
CA CYS A 122 -6.90 4.42 1.84
C CYS A 122 -7.55 4.19 0.48
N GLY A 123 -6.97 4.74 -0.58
CA GLY A 123 -7.38 4.46 -1.96
C GLY A 123 -6.87 3.12 -2.47
N ALA A 124 -7.21 2.78 -3.71
CA ALA A 124 -6.71 1.57 -4.38
C ALA A 124 -5.21 1.68 -4.69
N LEU A 125 -4.58 0.57 -5.09
CA LEU A 125 -3.17 0.56 -5.48
C LEU A 125 -2.93 1.46 -6.71
N HIS A 126 -2.02 2.43 -6.57
CA HIS A 126 -1.62 3.34 -7.62
C HIS A 126 -0.11 3.30 -7.85
N ALA A 127 0.27 3.58 -9.09
CA ALA A 127 1.61 3.94 -9.49
C ALA A 127 1.76 5.46 -9.48
N GLN A 128 2.84 5.95 -8.87
CA GLN A 128 3.33 7.31 -9.03
C GLN A 128 4.21 7.33 -10.29
N VAL A 129 3.74 8.00 -11.34
CA VAL A 129 4.41 8.06 -12.66
C VAL A 129 4.93 9.46 -12.89
N ARG A 130 6.21 9.56 -13.24
CA ARG A 130 6.84 10.80 -13.65
C ARG A 130 6.61 11.02 -15.14
N GLN A 131 5.94 12.11 -15.49
CA GLN A 131 5.73 12.51 -16.87
C GLN A 131 6.96 13.21 -17.45
N LYS A 132 6.96 13.44 -18.77
CA LYS A 132 8.07 14.07 -19.50
C LYS A 132 8.43 15.46 -18.96
N ASP A 133 7.42 16.20 -18.52
CA ASP A 133 7.54 17.55 -17.96
C ASP A 133 8.03 17.56 -16.50
N GLY A 134 8.32 16.39 -15.94
CA GLY A 134 8.76 16.21 -14.55
C GLY A 134 7.62 16.12 -13.54
N THR A 135 6.36 16.31 -13.96
CA THR A 135 5.19 16.20 -13.06
C THR A 135 4.99 14.77 -12.59
N LEU A 136 4.57 14.60 -11.34
CA LEU A 136 4.22 13.31 -10.77
C LEU A 136 2.71 13.15 -10.78
N VAL A 137 2.23 12.11 -11.46
CA VAL A 137 0.81 11.77 -11.52
C VAL A 137 0.56 10.39 -10.91
N LEU A 138 -0.56 10.25 -10.21
CA LEU A 138 -1.01 8.96 -9.72
C LEU A 138 -1.86 8.28 -10.80
N ARG A 139 -1.57 7.01 -11.09
CA ARG A 139 -2.33 6.19 -12.04
C ARG A 139 -2.67 4.84 -11.39
N PRO A 140 -3.92 4.35 -11.49
CA PRO A 140 -4.30 3.08 -10.90
C PRO A 140 -3.54 1.92 -11.55
N VAL A 141 -3.20 0.89 -10.77
CA VAL A 141 -2.68 -0.39 -11.28
C VAL A 141 -3.86 -1.32 -11.59
N PRO A 142 -3.90 -2.06 -12.72
CA PRO A 142 -2.86 -2.22 -13.74
C PRO A 142 -2.70 -0.99 -14.65
N LEU A 143 -1.48 -0.76 -15.14
CA LEU A 143 -1.19 0.35 -16.06
C LEU A 143 -0.14 0.01 -17.10
N THR A 144 -0.11 0.82 -18.16
CA THR A 144 0.98 0.87 -19.15
C THR A 144 1.63 2.24 -19.13
N ILE A 145 2.95 2.25 -19.05
CA ILE A 145 3.81 3.44 -19.12
C ILE A 145 4.54 3.39 -20.46
N THR A 146 4.48 4.48 -21.22
CA THR A 146 5.20 4.61 -22.50
C THR A 146 6.26 5.68 -22.36
N GLN A 147 7.47 5.42 -22.86
CA GLN A 147 8.54 6.40 -22.81
C GLN A 147 8.14 7.72 -23.51
N PRO A 148 8.53 8.88 -22.95
CA PRO A 148 9.58 9.07 -21.93
C PRO A 148 9.10 9.08 -20.46
N SER A 149 7.85 8.72 -20.16
CA SER A 149 7.40 8.61 -18.77
C SER A 149 8.07 7.43 -18.06
N THR A 150 8.25 7.55 -16.74
CA THR A 150 8.88 6.52 -15.91
C THR A 150 8.08 6.27 -14.63
N LEU A 151 8.15 5.04 -14.11
CA LEU A 151 7.59 4.69 -12.80
C LEU A 151 8.52 5.24 -11.70
N ASP A 152 7.97 5.98 -10.74
CA ASP A 152 8.69 6.50 -9.56
C ASP A 152 8.47 5.60 -8.34
N ALA A 153 7.21 5.22 -8.08
CA ALA A 153 6.84 4.35 -6.96
C ALA A 153 5.49 3.65 -7.20
N ILE A 154 5.21 2.59 -6.44
CA ILE A 154 3.89 1.96 -6.34
C ILE A 154 3.45 2.05 -4.88
N GLY A 155 2.16 2.25 -4.61
CA GLY A 155 1.69 2.56 -3.27
C GLY A 155 0.21 2.88 -3.21
N PHE A 156 -0.20 3.43 -2.08
CA PHE A 156 -1.58 3.77 -1.78
C PHE A 156 -1.72 5.28 -1.57
N PRO A 157 -2.56 5.98 -2.34
CA PRO A 157 -2.99 7.31 -1.96
C PRO A 157 -3.84 7.20 -0.69
N PHE A 158 -3.73 8.19 0.18
CA PHE A 158 -4.52 8.24 1.40
C PHE A 158 -5.03 9.66 1.66
N GLU A 159 -6.18 9.74 2.33
CA GLU A 159 -6.76 10.98 2.81
C GLU A 159 -7.04 10.88 4.32
N ILE A 160 -6.68 11.92 5.06
CA ILE A 160 -7.07 12.11 6.46
C ILE A 160 -7.87 13.40 6.57
N LEU A 161 -9.11 13.29 7.05
CA LEU A 161 -9.98 14.42 7.33
C LEU A 161 -9.94 14.72 8.83
N LEU A 162 -9.50 15.93 9.19
CA LEU A 162 -9.44 16.41 10.57
C LEU A 162 -10.40 17.58 10.74
N ASP A 163 -11.15 17.62 11.84
CA ASP A 163 -11.93 18.81 12.20
C ASP A 163 -11.00 19.86 12.83
N ILE A 164 -11.19 21.15 12.52
CA ILE A 164 -10.31 22.26 12.95
C ILE A 164 -10.29 22.45 14.49
N GLY A 165 -11.22 21.82 15.22
CA GLY A 165 -11.24 21.76 16.68
C GLY A 165 -10.91 20.38 17.28
N ASP A 166 -10.46 19.42 16.47
CA ASP A 166 -10.09 18.08 16.94
C ASP A 166 -8.85 18.18 17.86
N PRO A 167 -8.89 17.62 19.09
CA PRO A 167 -7.72 17.56 19.95
C PRO A 167 -6.51 16.88 19.28
N LYS A 168 -6.66 16.03 18.25
CA LYS A 168 -5.51 15.53 17.48
C LYS A 168 -4.69 16.64 16.79
N ILE A 169 -5.30 17.78 16.51
CA ILE A 169 -4.65 19.01 16.04
C ILE A 169 -4.02 19.78 17.23
N ALA A 170 -4.71 19.81 18.38
CA ALA A 170 -4.35 20.65 19.53
C ALA A 170 -3.48 19.98 20.63
N SER A 171 -3.37 18.64 20.66
CA SER A 171 -2.76 17.86 21.75
C SER A 171 -1.72 16.82 21.27
N ASP A 172 -0.69 17.25 20.53
CA ASP A 172 0.54 16.44 20.44
C ASP A 172 0.54 15.11 19.65
N ARG A 173 -0.23 14.92 18.58
CA ARG A 173 0.00 13.75 17.67
C ARG A 173 0.13 14.03 16.18
N ILE A 174 -0.11 15.27 15.75
CA ILE A 174 0.20 15.72 14.37
C ILE A 174 1.02 17.02 14.35
N PHE A 175 0.87 17.88 15.35
CA PHE A 175 1.52 19.19 15.46
C PHE A 175 2.50 19.35 16.63
N SER A 176 2.84 18.29 17.37
CA SER A 176 3.91 18.31 18.39
C SER A 176 5.25 18.53 17.73
N ALA A 177 5.56 19.78 17.41
CA ALA A 177 6.92 20.24 17.28
C ALA A 177 7.53 20.16 18.69
N GLU A 178 8.45 19.22 18.89
CA GLU A 178 9.57 19.53 19.76
C GLU A 178 10.18 20.80 19.18
N SER A 179 9.91 21.91 19.85
CA SER A 179 10.62 23.17 19.67
C SER A 179 12.05 22.94 20.22
N PRO A 180 13.07 23.57 19.62
CA PRO A 180 14.50 23.26 19.85
C PRO A 180 14.96 23.38 21.30
#